data_AF-A0A261KKK0-F1
#
_entry.id   AF-A0A261KKK0-F1
#
_cell.length_a   1.000
_cell.length_b   1.000
_cell.length_c   1.000
_cell.angle_alpha   90.00
_cell.angle_beta   90.00
_cell.angle_gamma   90.00
#
_symmetry.space_group_name_H-M   'P 1'
#
loop_
_entity.id
_entity.type
_entity.pdbx_description
1 polymer ?
#
loop_
_entity_poly.entity_id
_entity_poly.type
_entity_poly.pdbx_seq_one_letter_code
_entity_poly.pdbx_strand_id
1 'polypeptide(L)' 'MTDKQFQGDSLDIVFAELKKAIQFELQTQAEKNSQKVNQPIWKVAESLVQDMTEEELNQLPIDGAKQHDNYIYGTAKKEE' A
#
# COMPACT_ATOMS: atom_id res chain seq x y z
N MET A 1 4.34 4.60 21.72
CA MET A 1 5.55 5.06 21.01
C MET A 1 6.70 4.89 21.98
N THR A 2 7.64 4.00 21.69
CA THR A 2 8.78 3.76 22.58
C THR A 2 9.82 4.84 22.35
N ASP A 3 10.12 5.63 23.37
CA ASP A 3 11.24 6.58 23.36
C ASP A 3 12.55 5.78 23.34
N LYS A 4 13.33 5.90 22.26
CA LYS A 4 14.60 5.18 22.10
C LYS A 4 15.73 6.12 22.48
N GLN A 5 16.34 5.88 23.63
CA GLN A 5 17.45 6.68 24.14
C GLN A 5 18.79 6.08 23.72
N PHE A 6 19.73 6.94 23.32
CA PHE A 6 21.08 6.57 22.90
C PHE A 6 22.08 7.18 23.89
N GLN A 7 23.00 6.38 24.43
CA GLN A 7 23.99 6.80 25.43
C GLN A 7 25.38 6.28 25.04
N GLY A 8 26.41 7.11 25.17
CA GLY A 8 27.79 6.71 24.92
C GLY A 8 28.79 7.75 25.42
N ASP A 9 30.04 7.32 25.58
CA ASP A 9 31.12 8.14 26.17
C ASP A 9 31.59 9.30 25.27
N SER A 10 31.14 9.34 24.01
CA SER A 10 31.45 10.39 23.04
C SER A 10 30.30 10.59 22.05
N LEU A 11 30.21 11.80 21.48
CA LEU A 11 29.20 12.16 20.46
C LEU A 11 29.29 11.27 19.21
N ASP A 12 30.50 10.89 18.80
CA ASP A 12 30.71 10.01 17.64
C ASP A 12 30.05 8.63 17.83
N ILE A 13 30.05 8.13 19.06
CA ILE A 13 29.47 6.83 19.41
C ILE A 13 27.94 6.92 19.32
N VAL A 14 27.36 7.97 19.92
CA VAL A 14 25.92 8.22 19.86
C VAL A 14 25.44 8.38 18.42
N PHE A 15 26.22 9.08 17.58
CA PHE A 15 25.86 9.29 16.18
C PHE A 15 25.96 8.00 15.35
N ALA A 16 26.96 7.16 15.62
CA ALA A 16 27.09 5.85 14.98
C ALA A 16 25.93 4.92 15.34
N GLU A 17 25.49 4.91 16.60
CA GLU A 17 24.35 4.12 17.06
C GLU A 17 23.02 4.61 16.46
N LEU A 18 22.81 5.93 16.44
CA LEU A 18 21.63 6.52 15.80
C LEU A 18 21.57 6.17 14.31
N LYS A 19 22.69 6.30 13.60
CA LYS A 19 22.79 5.95 12.18
C LYS A 19 22.45 4.47 11.95
N LYS A 20 22.96 3.58 12.80
CA LYS A 20 22.68 2.14 12.73
C LYS A 20 21.21 1.84 13.00
N ALA A 21 20.60 2.50 14.00
CA ALA A 21 19.19 2.34 14.30
C ALA A 21 18.31 2.81 13.13
N ILE A 22 18.59 3.97 12.55
CA ILE A 22 17.85 4.48 11.39
C ILE A 22 18.01 3.54 10.19
N GLN A 23 19.22 3.05 9.90
CA GLN A 23 19.44 2.08 8.82
C GLN A 23 18.64 0.80 9.02
N PHE A 24 18.60 0.27 10.25
CA PHE A 24 17.81 -0.91 10.58
C PHE A 24 16.30 -0.68 10.37
N GLU A 25 15.76 0.46 10.83
CA GLU A 25 14.34 0.79 10.64
C GLU A 25 13.99 0.97 9.14
N LEU A 26 14.87 1.60 8.36
CA LEU A 26 14.70 1.75 6.92
C LEU A 26 14.72 0.40 6.20
N GLN A 27 15.64 -0.50 6.56
CA GLN A 27 15.72 -1.84 5.99
C GLN A 27 14.48 -2.68 6.35
N THR A 28 14.03 -2.61 7.61
CA THR A 28 12.83 -3.31 8.08
C THR A 28 11.57 -2.81 7.36
N GLN A 29 11.48 -1.50 7.10
CA GLN A 29 10.38 -0.93 6.30
C GLN A 29 10.47 -1.31 4.82
N ALA A 30 11.68 -1.35 4.23
CA ALA A 30 11.88 -1.79 2.86
C ALA A 30 11.48 -3.26 2.67
N GLU A 31 11.79 -4.14 3.63
CA GLU A 31 11.39 -5.55 3.61
C GLU A 31 9.87 -5.72 3.77
N LYS A 32 9.23 -5.00 4.71
CA LYS A 32 7.77 -4.97 4.84
C LYS A 32 7.06 -4.42 3.60
N ASN A 33 7.61 -3.39 2.97
CA ASN A 33 7.08 -2.84 1.73
C ASN A 33 7.31 -3.79 0.55
N SER A 34 8.44 -4.49 0.47
CA SER A 34 8.70 -5.47 -0.59
C SER A 34 7.71 -6.64 -0.56
N GLN A 35 7.24 -7.03 0.64
CA GLN A 35 6.14 -8.00 0.78
C GLN A 35 4.79 -7.47 0.26
N LYS A 36 4.56 -6.14 0.30
CA LYS A 36 3.32 -5.50 -0.19
C LYS A 36 3.38 -5.02 -1.64
N VAL A 37 4.56 -4.78 -2.21
CA VAL A 37 4.75 -4.19 -3.55
C VAL A 37 4.61 -5.22 -4.68
N ASN A 38 4.78 -6.52 -4.41
CA ASN A 38 4.69 -7.58 -5.43
C ASN A 38 3.29 -8.16 -5.65
N GLN A 39 2.27 -7.70 -4.93
CA GLN A 39 0.92 -8.16 -5.18
C GLN A 39 0.29 -7.33 -6.30
N PRO A 40 -0.34 -7.98 -7.30
CA PRO A 40 -1.01 -7.25 -8.36
C PRO A 40 -2.21 -6.47 -7.79
N ILE A 41 -2.58 -5.37 -8.45
CA ILE A 41 -3.61 -4.43 -7.99
C ILE A 41 -4.95 -5.14 -7.66
N TRP A 42 -5.30 -6.18 -8.41
CA TRP A 42 -6.52 -6.96 -8.18
C TRP A 42 -6.50 -7.75 -6.86
N LYS A 43 -5.34 -8.18 -6.35
CA LYS A 43 -5.23 -8.80 -5.02
C LYS A 43 -5.48 -7.80 -3.90
N VAL A 44 -5.06 -6.55 -4.08
CA VAL A 44 -5.35 -5.47 -3.15
C VAL A 44 -6.86 -5.20 -3.12
N ALA A 45 -7.50 -5.12 -4.29
CA ALA A 45 -8.94 -4.95 -4.39
C ALA A 45 -9.72 -6.09 -3.72
N GLU A 46 -9.31 -7.35 -3.93
CA GLU A 46 -9.90 -8.54 -3.28
C GLU A 46 -9.82 -8.44 -1.75
N SER A 47 -8.67 -8.05 -1.20
CA SER A 47 -8.52 -7.86 0.25
C SER A 47 -9.35 -6.70 0.81
N LEU A 48 -9.63 -5.66 0.02
CA LEU A 48 -10.43 -4.52 0.46
C LEU A 48 -11.92 -4.85 0.58
N VAL A 49 -12.44 -5.72 -0.30
CA VAL A 49 -13.86 -6.09 -0.33
C VAL A 49 -14.18 -7.34 0.50
N GLN A 50 -13.16 -8.03 1.01
CA GLN A 50 -13.30 -9.31 1.72
C GLN A 50 -14.18 -9.21 2.98
N ASP A 51 -14.16 -8.08 3.66
CA ASP A 51 -14.90 -7.87 4.92
C ASP A 51 -16.30 -7.24 4.70
N MET A 52 -16.71 -7.02 3.44
CA MET A 52 -18.01 -6.40 3.11
C MET A 52 -19.16 -7.42 3.14
N THR A 53 -20.32 -6.98 3.62
CA THR A 53 -21.57 -7.74 3.53
C THR A 53 -22.18 -7.70 2.12
N GLU A 54 -23.09 -8.62 1.80
CA GLU A 54 -23.81 -8.63 0.52
C GLU A 54 -24.60 -7.33 0.29
N GLU A 55 -25.17 -6.74 1.35
CA GLU A 55 -25.88 -5.47 1.26
C GLU A 55 -24.94 -4.32 0.87
N GLU A 56 -23.75 -4.25 1.46
CA GLU A 56 -22.73 -3.23 1.14
C GLU A 56 -22.14 -3.43 -0.26
N LEU A 57 -21.93 -4.68 -0.69
CA LEU A 57 -21.50 -5.00 -2.05
C LEU A 57 -22.51 -4.53 -3.09
N ASN A 58 -23.81 -4.65 -2.79
CA ASN A 58 -24.88 -4.18 -3.68
C ASN A 58 -25.01 -2.65 -3.75
N GLN A 59 -24.38 -1.91 -2.83
CA GLN A 59 -24.32 -0.45 -2.86
C GLN A 59 -23.11 0.07 -3.66
N LEU A 60 -22.24 -0.81 -4.16
CA LEU A 60 -21.11 -0.39 -4.98
C LEU A 60 -21.58 0.25 -6.30
N PRO A 61 -20.85 1.27 -6.78
CA PRO A 61 -21.18 1.91 -8.04
C PRO A 61 -21.07 0.90 -9.20
N ILE A 62 -21.90 1.10 -10.21
CA ILE A 62 -21.86 0.32 -11.45
C ILE A 62 -20.48 0.50 -12.11
N ASP A 63 -19.91 -0.60 -12.62
CA ASP A 63 -18.64 -0.58 -13.32
C ASP A 63 -18.73 0.27 -14.61
N GLY A 64 -18.20 1.50 -14.52
CA GLY A 64 -18.18 2.45 -15.64
C GLY A 64 -17.21 2.09 -16.78
N ALA A 65 -16.38 1.06 -16.58
CA ALA A 65 -15.47 0.55 -17.61
C ALA A 65 -16.07 -0.60 -18.42
N LYS A 66 -17.27 -1.09 -18.10
CA LYS A 66 -17.95 -2.21 -18.79
C LYS A 66 -17.96 -2.13 -20.32
N GLN A 67 -17.91 -0.91 -20.87
CA GLN A 67 -17.82 -0.66 -22.31
C GLN A 67 -16.35 -0.52 -22.77
N HIS A 68 -15.57 -1.59 -22.62
CA HIS A 68 -14.14 -1.61 -23.00
C HIS A 68 -13.90 -1.12 -24.44
N ASP A 69 -14.78 -1.47 -25.39
CA ASP A 69 -14.67 -1.07 -26.80
C ASP A 69 -14.67 0.45 -27.01
N ASN A 70 -15.38 1.21 -26.17
CA ASN A 70 -15.37 2.67 -26.23
C ASN A 70 -13.98 3.25 -25.88
N TYR A 71 -13.28 2.65 -24.93
CA TYR A 71 -11.98 3.13 -24.47
C TYR A 71 -10.82 2.56 -25.27
N ILE A 72 -10.98 1.36 -25.86
CA ILE A 72 -9.93 0.69 -26.66
C ILE A 72 -10.02 1.08 -28.14
N TYR A 73 -11.22 1.15 -28.70
CA TYR A 73 -11.45 1.34 -30.14
C TYR A 73 -12.18 2.64 -30.48
N GLY A 74 -12.58 3.45 -29.48
CA GLY A 74 -13.29 4.71 -29.70
C GLY A 74 -14.74 4.52 -30.18
N THR A 75 -15.33 3.34 -30.00
CA THR A 75 -16.75 3.12 -30.33
C THR A 75 -17.63 3.97 -29.43
N ALA A 76 -18.72 4.55 -29.93
CA ALA A 76 -19.59 5.39 -29.12
C ALA A 76 -20.07 4.69 -27.82
N LYS A 77 -19.98 5.42 -26.71
CA LYS A 77 -20.51 4.98 -25.41
C LYS A 77 -22.02 4.76 -25.54
N LYS A 78 -22.50 3.57 -25.16
CA LYS A 78 -23.94 3.29 -25.10
C LYS A 78 -24.48 3.88 -23.79
N GLU A 79 -25.60 4.56 -23.86
CA GLU A 79 -26.32 5.03 -22.66
C GLU A 79 -26.87 3.80 -21.92
N GLU A 80 -26.69 3.76 -20.60
CA GLU A 80 -27.19 2.71 -19.70
C GLU A 80 -28.55 3.09 -19.12
#